data_AF-A0A3D0X6T6-F1
#
_entry.id   AF-A0A3D0X6T6-F1
#
_cell.length_a   1.000
_cell.length_b   1.000
_cell.length_c   1.000
_cell.angle_alpha   90.00
_cell.angle_beta   90.00
_cell.angle_gamma   90.00
#
_symmetry.space_group_name_H-M   'P 1'
#
loop_
_entity.id
_entity.type
_entity.pdbx_description
1 polymer ?
#
loop_
_entity_poly.entity_id
_entity_poly.type
_entity_poly.pdbx_seq_one_letter_code
_entity_poly.pdbx_strand_id
1 'polypeptide(L)' 'ALDHFLIDYPEVEEICFCLDNDSAGKEATEKYMLKYADKGYKVSSQPSAFKDYNEDLVYMVKNCKSRCI' A
#
# COMPACT_ATOMS: atom_id res chain seq x y z
N ALA A 1 -3.03 12.63 -10.40
CA ALA A 1 -3.16 11.28 -10.98
C ALA A 1 -4.25 10.50 -10.26
N LEU A 2 -4.07 10.11 -8.99
CA LEU A 2 -5.07 9.31 -8.25
C LEU A 2 -6.45 9.99 -8.13
N ASP A 3 -6.49 11.29 -7.84
CA ASP A 3 -7.77 12.03 -7.77
C ASP A 3 -8.58 11.97 -9.08
N HIS A 4 -7.92 11.98 -10.24
CA HIS A 4 -8.62 11.87 -11.53
C HIS A 4 -9.19 10.48 -11.75
N PHE A 5 -8.41 9.44 -11.39
CA PHE A 5 -8.87 8.06 -11.47
C PHE A 5 -10.11 7.82 -10.61
N LEU A 6 -10.16 8.37 -9.39
CA LEU A 6 -11.32 8.23 -8.51
C LEU A 6 -12.56 8.99 -9.02
N ILE A 7 -12.39 10.01 -9.85
CA ILE A 7 -13.50 10.70 -10.51
C ILE A 7 -14.03 9.87 -11.69
N ASP A 8 -13.12 9.27 -12.45
CA ASP A 8 -13.47 8.43 -13.60
C ASP A 8 -14.13 7.11 -13.17
N TYR A 9 -13.80 6.62 -11.97
CA TYR A 9 -14.30 5.37 -11.39
C TYR A 9 -14.98 5.59 -10.03
N PRO A 10 -16.23 6.08 -10.01
CA PRO A 10 -16.97 6.34 -8.77
C PRO A 10 -17.38 5.06 -8.01
N GLU A 11 -17.22 3.87 -8.60
CA GLU A 11 -17.47 2.59 -7.91
C GLU A 11 -16.37 2.21 -6.92
N VAL A 12 -15.24 2.94 -6.90
CA VAL A 12 -14.15 2.67 -5.96
C VAL A 12 -14.55 3.14 -4.55
N GLU A 13 -14.80 2.19 -3.66
CA GLU A 13 -15.18 2.48 -2.27
C GLU A 13 -14.00 2.39 -1.27
N GLU A 14 -12.94 1.66 -1.65
CA GLU A 14 -11.79 1.35 -0.80
C GLU A 14 -10.46 1.66 -1.50
N ILE A 15 -9.53 2.27 -0.76
CA ILE A 15 -8.19 2.62 -1.20
C ILE A 15 -7.19 2.05 -0.20
N CYS A 16 -6.32 1.15 -0.68
CA CYS A 16 -5.22 0.61 0.11
C CYS A 16 -3.90 1.27 -0.30
N PHE A 17 -3.23 1.93 0.65
CA PHE A 17 -1.92 2.55 0.45
C PHE A 17 -0.80 1.57 0.78
N CYS A 18 0.00 1.25 -0.24
CA CYS A 18 1.19 0.41 -0.17
C CYS A 18 2.42 1.24 -0.53
N LEU A 19 2.81 2.18 0.34
CA LEU A 19 4.00 3.02 0.16
C LEU A 19 5.22 2.39 0.83
N ASP A 20 6.42 2.86 0.43
CA ASP A 20 7.70 2.41 0.99
C ASP A 20 7.72 2.58 2.51
N ASN A 21 8.39 1.65 3.20
CA ASN A 21 8.45 1.64 4.68
C ASN A 21 9.46 2.67 5.26
N ASP A 22 9.95 3.58 4.44
CA ASP A 22 10.79 4.70 4.84
C ASP A 22 9.97 5.83 5.49
N SER A 23 10.63 6.72 6.25
CA SER A 23 9.96 7.82 6.97
C SER A 23 9.07 8.67 6.05
N ALA A 24 9.56 8.98 4.84
CA ALA A 24 8.79 9.74 3.86
C ALA A 24 7.54 9.00 3.35
N GLY A 25 7.62 7.67 3.19
CA GLY A 25 6.50 6.84 2.78
C GLY A 25 5.43 6.73 3.87
N LYS A 26 5.84 6.68 5.15
CA LYS A 26 4.94 6.73 6.31
C LYS A 26 4.21 8.07 6.41
N GLU A 27 4.93 9.18 6.36
CA GLU A 27 4.33 10.52 6.40
C GLU A 27 3.39 10.75 5.22
N ALA A 28 3.75 10.28 4.02
CA ALA A 28 2.89 10.35 2.85
C ALA A 28 1.63 9.49 3.03
N THR A 29 1.76 8.28 3.58
CA THR A 29 0.64 7.38 3.86
C THR A 29 -0.35 8.05 4.80
N GLU A 30 0.10 8.60 5.93
CA GLU A 30 -0.77 9.28 6.89
C GLU A 30 -1.49 10.48 6.25
N LYS A 31 -0.77 11.28 5.46
CA LYS A 31 -1.33 12.43 4.75
C LYS A 31 -2.39 12.03 3.74
N TYR A 32 -2.17 10.96 2.97
CA TYR A 32 -3.13 10.49 1.99
C TYR A 32 -4.33 9.81 2.65
N MET A 33 -4.11 8.99 3.67
CA MET A 33 -5.20 8.38 4.44
C MET A 33 -6.15 9.45 4.97
N LEU A 34 -5.62 10.51 5.60
CA LEU A 34 -6.45 11.63 6.07
C LEU A 34 -7.21 12.30 4.92
N LYS A 35 -6.53 12.61 3.81
CA LYS A 35 -7.14 13.27 2.65
C LYS A 35 -8.30 12.47 2.05
N TYR A 36 -8.16 11.15 1.92
CA TYR A 36 -9.18 10.32 1.28
C TYR A 36 -10.23 9.79 2.27
N ALA A 37 -9.90 9.65 3.55
CA ALA A 37 -10.89 9.43 4.60
C ALA A 37 -11.88 10.59 4.71
N ASP A 38 -11.40 11.83 4.65
CA ASP A 38 -12.24 13.04 4.67
C ASP A 38 -13.20 13.10 3.45
N LYS A 39 -12.75 12.54 2.32
CA LYS A 39 -13.58 12.39 1.11
C LYS A 39 -14.59 11.24 1.21
N GLY A 40 -14.60 10.47 2.29
CA GLY A 40 -15.54 9.38 2.53
C GLY A 40 -15.12 8.00 2.01
N TYR A 41 -13.88 7.84 1.53
CA TYR A 41 -13.35 6.54 1.11
C TYR A 41 -12.89 5.71 2.30
N LYS A 42 -13.06 4.39 2.22
CA LYS A 42 -12.40 3.47 3.17
C LYS A 42 -10.92 3.44 2.84
N VAL A 43 -10.09 3.95 3.73
CA VAL A 43 -8.64 3.95 3.55
C VAL A 43 -7.99 2.91 4.46
N SER A 44 -7.11 2.10 3.90
CA SER A 44 -6.26 1.17 4.63
C SER A 44 -4.80 1.39 4.23
N SER A 45 -3.87 1.05 5.12
CA SER A 45 -2.45 1.01 4.78
C SER A 45 -1.90 -0.37 5.04
N GLN A 46 -1.14 -0.88 4.08
CA GLN A 46 -0.35 -2.08 4.24
C GLN A 46 1.12 -1.70 3.98
N PRO A 47 1.92 -1.53 5.04
CA PRO A 47 3.36 -1.38 4.88
C PRO A 47 4.00 -2.73 4.60
N SER A 48 5.06 -2.74 3.80
CA SER A 48 5.93 -3.91 3.64
C SER A 48 6.64 -4.24 4.95
N ALA A 49 6.96 -5.52 5.17
CA ALA A 49 7.74 -5.95 6.34
C ALA A 49 9.22 -5.53 6.20
N PHE A 50 9.73 -5.48 4.97
CA PHE A 50 11.04 -4.93 4.62
C PHE A 50 10.91 -3.52 4.01
N LYS A 51 11.87 -3.11 3.18
CA LYS A 51 11.92 -1.77 2.57
C LYS A 51 10.80 -1.54 1.58
N ASP A 52 10.56 -2.55 0.74
CA ASP A 52 9.52 -2.58 -0.28
C ASP A 52 8.93 -3.98 -0.43
N TYR A 53 7.75 -4.05 -1.05
CA TYR A 53 7.05 -5.32 -1.30
C TYR A 53 7.85 -6.31 -2.16
N ASN A 54 8.73 -5.83 -3.04
CA ASN A 54 9.55 -6.71 -3.84
C ASN A 54 10.63 -7.40 -2.98
N GLU A 55 11.17 -6.74 -1.95
CA GLU A 55 12.00 -7.41 -0.95
C GLU A 55 11.23 -8.45 -0.13
N ASP A 56 9.99 -8.16 0.28
CA ASP A 56 9.09 -9.14 0.92
C ASP A 56 8.89 -10.37 0.03
N LEU A 57 8.58 -10.17 -1.26
CA LEU A 57 8.39 -11.24 -2.23
C LEU A 57 9.67 -12.05 -2.45
N VAL A 58 10.83 -11.39 -2.58
CA VAL A 58 12.12 -12.07 -2.72
C VAL A 58 12.45 -12.89 -1.47
N TYR A 59 12.17 -12.37 -0.28
CA TYR A 59 12.34 -13.10 0.97
C TYR A 59 11.44 -14.34 1.01
N MET A 60 10.14 -14.21 0.68
CA MET A 60 9.21 -15.33 0.66
C MET A 60 9.62 -16.41 -0.34
N VAL A 61 10.03 -16.02 -1.54
CA VAL A 61 10.48 -16.95 -2.60
C VAL A 61 11.78 -17.65 -2.21
N LYS A 62 12.75 -16.92 -1.63
CA LYS A 62 14.01 -17.53 -1.15
C LYS A 62 13.75 -18.53 -0.02
N ASN A 63 12.83 -18.24 0.89
CA ASN A 63 12.53 -19.10 2.04
C ASN A 63 11.55 -20.24 1.73
N CYS A 64 10.71 -20.15 0.68
CA CYS A 64 9.86 -21.27 0.25
C CYS A 64 10.63 -22.39 -0.45
N LYS A 65 11.83 -22.13 -1.00
CA LYS A 65 12.64 -23.17 -1.67
C LYS A 65 13.22 -24.22 -0.71
N SER A 66 13.18 -24.00 0.60
CA SER A 66 13.72 -24.93 1.60
C SER A 66 12.70 -25.93 2.16
N ARG A 67 11.44 -25.92 1.70
CA ARG A 67 10.35 -26.74 2.26
C ARG A 67 9.85 -27.86 1.35
N CYS A 68 10.58 -28.17 0.29
CA CYS A 68 10.40 -29.38 -0.51
C CYS A 68 11.64 -30.28 -0.35
N ILE A 69 11.67 -31.06 0.73
CA ILE A 69 12.46 -32.29 0.85
C ILE A 69 11.57 -33.32 1.53
#